data_AF-A0A662T1F2-F1
#
_entry.id   AF-A0A662T1F2-F1
#
_cell.length_a   1.000
_cell.length_b   1.000
_cell.length_c   1.000
_cell.angle_alpha   90.00
_cell.angle_beta   90.00
_cell.angle_gamma   90.00
#
_symmetry.space_group_name_H-M   'P 1'
#
loop_
_entity.id
_entity.type
_entity.pdbx_description
1 polymer ?
#
loop_
_entity_poly.entity_id
_entity_poly.type
_entity_poly.pdbx_seq_one_letter_code
_entity_poly.pdbx_strand_id
1 'polypeptide(L)'
;MYHIVVGVPSYNTAATVCYVVKQAALGLERHFPGERGLILVSDGGSQDGTPEVVEALKLSVDKVVERYPGPPGKGSAIRHIMAKALEYGAEGIVLVDSDLRSITPEWIKLLGQAARGRYDLITPLY
;
A
#
# COMPACT_ATOMS: atom_id res chain seq x y z
N MET A 1 -16.04 4.34 0.79
CA MET A 1 -15.83 3.03 0.17
C MET A 1 -14.76 3.18 -0.89
N TYR A 2 -13.70 2.37 -0.82
CA TYR A 2 -12.62 2.33 -1.80
C TYR A 2 -12.77 1.08 -2.66
N HIS A 3 -12.30 1.10 -3.89
CA HIS A 3 -12.24 -0.12 -4.70
C HIS A 3 -11.00 -0.94 -4.34
N ILE A 4 -9.85 -0.27 -4.22
CA ILE A 4 -8.56 -0.92 -4.02
C ILE A 4 -7.75 -0.19 -2.93
N VAL A 5 -7.13 -0.98 -2.05
CA VAL A 5 -6.13 -0.48 -1.07
C VAL A 5 -4.77 -1.06 -1.42
N VAL A 6 -3.78 -0.20 -1.64
CA VAL A 6 -2.37 -0.60 -1.68
C VAL A 6 -1.78 -0.44 -0.29
N GLY A 7 -1.57 -1.56 0.39
CA GLY A 7 -0.98 -1.63 1.71
C GLY A 7 0.53 -1.74 1.66
N VAL A 8 1.22 -0.89 2.42
CA VAL A 8 2.68 -0.83 2.50
C VAL A 8 3.09 -0.97 3.97
N PRO A 9 3.46 -2.17 4.45
CA PRO A 9 4.06 -2.31 5.77
C PRO A 9 5.44 -1.63 5.79
N SER A 10 5.72 -0.82 6.82
CA SER A 10 6.99 -0.10 6.93
C SER A 10 7.63 -0.20 8.32
N TYR A 11 8.96 -0.23 8.35
CA TYR A 11 9.75 -0.07 9.56
C TYR A 11 11.17 0.39 9.20
N ASN A 12 11.51 1.63 9.55
CA ASN A 12 12.80 2.27 9.25
C ASN A 12 13.22 2.16 7.77
N THR A 13 12.34 2.64 6.89
CA THR A 13 12.53 2.64 5.42
C THR A 13 12.46 4.03 4.79
N ALA A 14 12.88 5.09 5.50
CA ALA A 14 12.75 6.47 5.02
C ALA A 14 13.48 6.70 3.68
N ALA A 15 14.57 5.95 3.44
CA ALA A 15 15.35 6.03 2.21
C ALA A 15 14.64 5.45 0.97
N THR A 16 13.62 4.61 1.14
CA THR A 16 13.03 3.78 0.07
C THR A 16 11.52 3.92 -0.07
N VAL A 17 10.79 4.09 1.04
CA VAL A 17 9.31 4.08 1.07
C VAL A 17 8.68 5.07 0.11
N CYS A 18 9.28 6.26 -0.05
CA CYS A 18 8.77 7.29 -0.96
C CYS A 18 8.77 6.83 -2.42
N TYR A 19 9.75 6.02 -2.84
CA TYR A 19 9.77 5.47 -4.18
C TYR A 19 8.61 4.48 -4.37
N VAL A 20 8.43 3.55 -3.43
CA VAL A 20 7.36 2.54 -3.46
C VAL A 20 5.98 3.21 -3.50
N VAL A 21 5.72 4.17 -2.61
CA VAL A 21 4.45 4.91 -2.55
C VAL A 21 4.17 5.66 -3.85
N LYS A 22 5.19 6.28 -4.47
CA LYS A 22 5.03 6.95 -5.76
C LYS A 22 4.72 5.97 -6.90
N GLN A 23 5.37 4.81 -6.96
CA GLN A 23 5.07 3.79 -7.97
C GLN A 23 3.67 3.21 -7.77
N ALA A 24 3.26 3.01 -6.52
CA ALA A 24 1.90 2.60 -6.18
C ALA A 24 0.86 3.62 -6.66
N ALA A 25 1.08 4.91 -6.38
CA ALA A 25 0.20 5.99 -6.82
C ALA A 25 0.08 6.04 -8.34
N LEU A 26 1.22 6.02 -9.06
CA LEU A 26 1.23 5.96 -10.52
C LEU A 26 0.49 4.73 -11.07
N GLY A 27 0.61 3.59 -10.39
CA GLY A 27 -0.09 2.36 -10.75
C GLY A 27 -1.60 2.48 -10.64
N LEU A 28 -2.08 3.06 -9.53
CA LEU A 28 -3.50 3.35 -9.32
C LEU A 28 -4.02 4.35 -10.37
N GLU A 29 -3.32 5.46 -10.58
CA GLU A 29 -3.69 6.49 -11.56
C GLU A 29 -3.81 5.95 -12.98
N ARG A 30 -2.85 5.11 -13.41
CA ARG A 30 -2.77 4.62 -14.79
C ARG A 30 -3.70 3.44 -15.06
N HIS A 31 -3.94 2.58 -14.07
CA HIS A 31 -4.55 1.27 -14.30
C HIS A 31 -5.89 1.07 -13.61
N PHE A 32 -6.25 1.96 -12.68
CA PHE A 32 -7.52 1.99 -11.97
C PHE A 32 -8.19 3.39 -12.07
N PRO A 33 -8.24 4.02 -13.27
CA PRO A 33 -8.80 5.36 -13.42
C PRO A 33 -10.30 5.35 -13.11
N GLY A 34 -10.75 6.25 -12.24
CA GLY A 34 -12.15 6.31 -11.79
C GLY A 34 -12.54 5.28 -10.73
N GLU A 35 -11.68 4.30 -10.46
CA GLU A 35 -11.79 3.40 -9.31
C GLU A 35 -11.11 4.06 -8.11
N ARG A 36 -11.83 4.20 -6.99
CA ARG A 36 -11.31 4.93 -5.83
C ARG A 36 -10.21 4.13 -5.14
N GLY A 37 -8.95 4.49 -5.38
CA GLY A 37 -7.77 3.86 -4.77
C GLY A 37 -7.27 4.59 -3.52
N LEU A 38 -6.72 3.84 -2.57
CA LEU A 38 -6.05 4.35 -1.36
C LEU A 38 -4.67 3.69 -1.22
N ILE A 39 -3.67 4.47 -0.80
CA ILE A 39 -2.41 3.93 -0.30
C ILE A 39 -2.43 4.02 1.23
N LEU A 40 -2.23 2.88 1.90
CA LEU A 40 -2.12 2.79 3.35
C LEU A 40 -0.72 2.35 3.73
N VAL A 41 0.05 3.26 4.33
CA VAL A 41 1.35 2.91 4.94
C VAL A 41 1.10 2.52 6.39
N SER A 42 1.42 1.27 6.73
CA SER A 42 1.25 0.71 8.06
C SER A 42 2.60 0.61 8.76
N ASP A 43 2.86 1.58 9.63
CA ASP A 43 4.17 1.80 10.22
C ASP A 43 4.37 1.10 11.57
N GLY A 44 5.55 0.51 11.76
CA GLY A 44 5.95 -0.20 12.97
C GLY A 44 6.50 0.65 14.11
N GLY A 45 6.31 1.97 14.08
CA GLY A 45 6.96 2.90 15.01
C GLY A 45 8.39 3.20 14.58
N SER A 46 8.56 3.54 13.31
CA SER A 46 9.85 3.95 12.75
C SER A 46 10.39 5.19 13.45
N GLN A 47 11.73 5.29 13.53
CA GLN A 47 12.45 6.39 14.17
C GLN A 47 13.36 7.16 13.21
N ASP A 48 13.35 6.77 11.92
CA ASP A 48 14.22 7.31 10.88
C ASP A 48 13.54 8.38 10.00
N GLY A 49 12.32 8.79 10.35
CA GLY A 49 11.54 9.73 9.56
C GLY A 49 10.60 9.10 8.54
N THR A 50 10.43 7.76 8.53
CA THR A 50 9.59 7.04 7.56
C THR A 50 8.17 7.62 7.43
N PRO A 51 7.39 7.82 8.53
CA PRO A 51 6.07 8.44 8.44
C PRO A 51 6.12 9.85 7.83
N GLU A 52 7.06 10.68 8.28
CA GLU A 52 7.18 12.09 7.95
C GLU A 52 7.47 12.29 6.45
N VAL A 53 8.39 11.49 5.88
CA VAL A 53 8.71 11.57 4.46
C VAL A 53 7.52 11.13 3.60
N VAL A 54 6.73 10.15 4.05
CA VAL A 54 5.53 9.70 3.34
C VAL A 54 4.44 10.74 3.45
N GLU A 55 4.16 11.29 4.63
CA GLU A 55 3.15 12.32 4.87
C GLU A 55 3.39 13.56 3.99
N ALA A 56 4.66 13.98 3.85
CA ALA A 56 5.05 15.11 3.00
C ALA A 56 4.81 14.90 1.49
N LEU A 57 4.57 13.66 1.02
CA LEU A 57 4.30 13.39 -0.39
C LEU A 57 2.95 13.98 -0.83
N LYS A 58 2.97 14.78 -1.89
CA LYS A 58 1.78 15.20 -2.63
C LYS A 58 1.50 14.19 -3.72
N LEU A 59 0.36 13.50 -3.63
CA LEU A 59 -0.09 12.49 -4.59
C LEU A 59 -1.48 12.88 -5.09
N SER A 60 -1.89 12.39 -6.26
CA SER A 60 -3.25 12.60 -6.76
C SER A 60 -4.26 11.56 -6.25
N VAL A 61 -3.77 10.52 -5.57
CA VAL A 61 -4.55 9.47 -4.91
C VAL A 61 -4.61 9.66 -3.40
N ASP A 62 -5.64 9.12 -2.77
CA ASP A 62 -5.78 9.14 -1.31
C ASP A 62 -4.60 8.38 -0.65
N LYS A 63 -4.09 8.92 0.45
CA LYS A 63 -2.95 8.37 1.19
C LYS A 63 -3.19 8.51 2.69
N VAL A 64 -2.96 7.43 3.43
CA VAL A 64 -3.02 7.38 4.89
C VAL A 64 -1.73 6.74 5.42
N VAL A 65 -1.17 7.32 6.48
CA VAL A 65 -0.05 6.76 7.23
C VAL A 65 -0.55 6.52 8.65
N GLU A 66 -0.47 5.27 9.10
CA GLU A 66 -0.93 4.90 10.44
C GLU A 66 0.07 3.96 11.09
N ARG A 67 0.32 4.19 12.39
CA ARG A 67 1.04 3.21 13.20
C ARG A 67 0.12 2.04 13.49
N TYR A 68 0.54 0.81 13.19
CA TYR A 68 -0.28 -0.36 13.51
C TYR A 68 -0.28 -0.66 15.03
N PRO A 69 -1.40 -1.16 15.57
CA PRO A 69 -1.45 -1.66 16.94
C PRO A 69 -0.92 -3.10 17.03
N GLY A 70 -0.53 -3.51 18.24
CA GLY A 70 -0.15 -4.89 18.54
C GLY A 70 1.36 -5.15 18.54
N PRO A 71 1.78 -6.43 18.54
CA PRO A 71 3.19 -6.79 18.68
C PRO A 71 4.01 -6.33 17.47
N PRO A 72 5.28 -5.94 17.64
CA PRO A 72 6.14 -5.57 16.53
C PRO A 72 6.29 -6.70 15.52
N GLY A 73 6.12 -6.39 14.24
CA GLY A 73 6.38 -7.33 13.15
C GLY A 73 5.51 -7.10 11.91
N LYS A 74 6.01 -7.59 10.77
CA LYS A 74 5.33 -7.49 9.47
C LYS A 74 3.91 -8.08 9.47
N GLY A 75 3.70 -9.17 10.23
CA GLY A 75 2.37 -9.77 10.37
C GLY A 75 1.33 -8.84 10.99
N SER A 76 1.72 -8.06 12.00
CA SER A 76 0.83 -7.06 12.62
C SER A 76 0.52 -5.91 11.66
N ALA A 77 1.51 -5.45 10.90
CA ALA A 77 1.31 -4.44 9.87
C ALA A 77 0.33 -4.90 8.78
N ILE A 78 0.50 -6.12 8.27
CA ILE A 78 -0.41 -6.71 7.27
C ILE A 78 -1.81 -6.89 7.86
N ARG A 79 -1.93 -7.37 9.10
CA ARG A 79 -3.23 -7.51 9.77
C ARG A 79 -3.92 -6.15 9.92
N HIS A 80 -3.18 -5.10 10.27
CA HIS A 80 -3.70 -3.73 10.34
C HIS A 80 -4.21 -3.27 8.97
N ILE A 81 -3.42 -3.45 7.92
CA ILE A 81 -3.84 -3.14 6.55
C ILE A 81 -5.14 -3.84 6.18
N MET A 82 -5.25 -5.14 6.47
CA MET A 82 -6.47 -5.92 6.18
C MET A 82 -7.68 -5.41 6.97
N ALA A 83 -7.51 -5.09 8.25
CA ALA A 83 -8.58 -4.54 9.08
C ALA A 83 -9.04 -3.17 8.56
N LYS A 84 -8.11 -2.27 8.24
CA LYS A 84 -8.42 -0.95 7.68
C LYS A 84 -9.07 -1.06 6.31
N ALA A 85 -8.59 -1.93 5.44
CA ALA A 85 -9.20 -2.17 4.13
C ALA A 85 -10.67 -2.62 4.26
N LEU A 86 -10.96 -3.50 5.23
CA LEU A 86 -12.33 -3.91 5.54
C LEU A 86 -13.18 -2.74 6.06
N GLU A 87 -12.68 -1.92 6.99
CA GLU A 87 -13.35 -0.71 7.48
C GLU A 87 -13.63 0.31 6.37
N TYR A 88 -12.71 0.42 5.42
CA TYR A 88 -12.82 1.28 4.26
C TYR A 88 -13.74 0.73 3.17
N GLY A 89 -14.20 -0.52 3.31
CA GLY A 89 -15.03 -1.22 2.34
C GLY A 89 -14.31 -1.48 1.03
N ALA A 90 -13.02 -1.82 1.08
CA ALA A 90 -12.21 -2.16 -0.09
C ALA A 90 -12.68 -3.47 -0.74
N GLU A 91 -12.73 -3.52 -2.06
CA GLU A 91 -13.02 -4.76 -2.81
C GLU A 91 -11.76 -5.63 -2.99
N GLY A 92 -10.57 -5.03 -2.96
CA GLY A 92 -9.31 -5.76 -2.98
C GLY A 92 -8.13 -5.03 -2.32
N ILE A 93 -7.10 -5.82 -1.98
CA ILE A 93 -5.87 -5.34 -1.34
C ILE A 93 -4.67 -5.77 -2.17
N VAL A 94 -3.76 -4.83 -2.41
CA VAL A 94 -2.41 -5.10 -2.94
C VAL A 94 -1.41 -4.87 -1.82
N LEU A 95 -0.58 -5.86 -1.51
CA LEU A 95 0.48 -5.73 -0.51
C LEU A 95 1.83 -5.62 -1.20
N VAL A 96 2.60 -4.57 -0.89
CA VAL A 96 3.96 -4.36 -1.41
C VAL A 96 4.88 -3.88 -0.30
N ASP A 97 6.13 -4.36 -0.30
CA ASP A 97 7.11 -4.00 0.73
C ASP A 97 7.65 -2.57 0.55
N SER A 98 7.96 -1.89 1.66
CA SER A 98 8.39 -0.48 1.66
C SER A 98 9.83 -0.25 1.18
N ASP A 99 10.63 -1.31 1.01
CA ASP A 99 12.04 -1.26 0.61
C ASP A 99 12.31 -1.73 -0.83
N LEU A 100 11.25 -1.96 -1.61
CA LEU A 100 11.36 -2.39 -3.01
C LEU A 100 12.07 -1.34 -3.88
N ARG A 101 13.07 -1.79 -4.64
CA ARG A 101 13.83 -0.96 -5.59
C ARG A 101 13.37 -1.09 -7.04
N SER A 102 12.75 -2.21 -7.39
CA SER A 102 12.37 -2.56 -8.76
C SER A 102 10.86 -2.55 -9.00
N ILE A 103 10.07 -2.13 -8.01
CA ILE A 103 8.62 -2.00 -8.17
C ILE A 103 8.32 -1.01 -9.29
N THR A 104 7.38 -1.37 -10.16
CA THR A 104 6.89 -0.48 -11.23
C THR A 104 5.36 -0.37 -11.15
N PRO A 105 4.74 0.62 -11.81
CA PRO A 105 3.28 0.79 -11.81
C PRO A 105 2.53 -0.44 -12.33
N GLU A 106 3.15 -1.23 -13.20
CA GLU A 106 2.62 -2.48 -13.75
C GLU A 106 2.37 -3.54 -12.67
N TRP A 107 3.07 -3.50 -11.54
CA TRP A 107 2.82 -4.42 -10.43
C TRP A 107 1.43 -4.18 -9.84
N ILE A 108 1.04 -2.92 -9.68
CA ILE A 108 -0.30 -2.56 -9.21
C ILE A 108 -1.36 -2.99 -10.22
N LYS A 109 -1.09 -2.84 -11.52
CA LYS A 109 -1.98 -3.35 -12.58
C LYS A 109 -2.25 -4.84 -12.41
N LEU A 110 -1.19 -5.64 -12.28
CA LEU A 110 -1.29 -7.11 -12.25
C LEU A 110 -1.91 -7.61 -10.94
N LEU A 111 -1.39 -7.14 -9.80
CA LEU A 111 -1.84 -7.57 -8.48
C LEU A 111 -3.25 -7.05 -8.17
N GLY A 112 -3.56 -5.82 -8.57
CA GLY A 112 -4.86 -5.20 -8.33
C GLY A 112 -6.02 -5.80 -9.12
N GLN A 113 -5.78 -6.72 -10.08
CA GLN A 113 -6.86 -7.44 -10.76
C GLN A 113 -7.70 -8.28 -9.79
N ALA A 114 -7.17 -8.62 -8.61
CA ALA A 114 -7.94 -9.31 -7.57
C ALA A 114 -9.17 -8.50 -7.14
N ALA A 115 -9.07 -7.17 -7.08
CA ALA A 115 -10.20 -6.29 -6.74
C ALA A 115 -11.34 -6.34 -7.77
N ARG A 116 -11.07 -6.78 -9.01
CA ARG A 116 -12.06 -6.90 -10.09
C ARG A 116 -12.72 -8.29 -10.18
N GLY A 117 -12.45 -9.17 -9.23
CA GLY A 117 -13.23 -10.40 -9.01
C GLY A 117 -12.97 -11.57 -9.97
N ARG A 118 -11.89 -11.56 -10.76
CA ARG A 118 -11.53 -12.74 -11.59
C ARG A 118 -10.75 -13.80 -10.81
N TYR A 119 -10.00 -13.39 -9.79
CA TYR A 119 -9.19 -14.25 -8.93
C TYR A 119 -9.19 -13.68 -7.51
N ASP A 120 -9.26 -14.55 -6.50
CA ASP A 120 -9.28 -14.12 -5.09
C ASP A 120 -7.87 -13.79 -4.55
N LEU A 121 -6.83 -14.38 -5.15
CA LEU A 121 -5.44 -14.18 -4.77
C LEU A 121 -4.55 -14.17 -6.01
N ILE A 122 -3.68 -13.16 -6.09
CA ILE A 122 -2.65 -13.02 -7.14
C ILE A 122 -1.32 -12.83 -6.44
N THR A 123 -0.35 -13.69 -6.73
CA THR A 123 1.00 -13.62 -6.18
C THR A 123 2.05 -13.57 -7.29
N PRO A 124 3.10 -12.76 -7.17
CA PRO A 124 4.21 -12.76 -8.11
C PRO A 124 5.01 -14.07 -8.00
N LEU A 125 5.59 -14.49 -9.13
CA LEU A 125 6.62 -15.52 -9.20
C LEU A 125 7.94 -14.83 -9.55
N TYR A 126 8.96 -15.06 -8.75
CA TYR A 126 10.29 -14.44 -8.88
C TYR A 126 11.32 -15.42 -9.40
#